data_AF-A0A0K8RRZ5-F1
#
_entry.id   AF-A0A0K8RRZ5-F1
#
_cell.length_a   1.000
_cell.length_b   1.000
_cell.length_c   1.000
_cell.angle_alpha   90.00
_cell.angle_beta   90.00
_cell.angle_gamma   90.00
#
_symmetry.space_group_name_H-M   'P 1'
#
loop_
_entity.id
_entity.type
_entity.pdbx_description
1 polymer ?
#
loop_
_entity_poly.entity_id
_entity_poly.type
_entity_poly.pdbx_seq_one_letter_code
_entity_poly.pdbx_strand_id
1 'polypeptide(L)'
;MAAVEMKEQNGAVEVSGVISDTLRILPLHLMARSEDGSIAHKIFEVDAPAHRGHDYIETSNNQLEERLNGNISSPLTQAQVPDLFLIETLVVVDKYSYKNFEEDEQLVTYIATVMATVNIRYSNASDPKVQLLIVNITKDEGEDFLRHILVPDPNNASNSFKFYTSAAKTLPQFA
;
A
#
# COMPACT_ATOMS: atom_id res chain seq x y z
N MET A 1 -13.92 -8.66 6.54
CA MET A 1 -13.19 -7.99 7.65
C MET A 1 -12.91 -6.56 7.20
N ALA A 2 -12.81 -5.62 8.13
CA ALA A 2 -12.51 -4.21 7.86
C ALA A 2 -11.20 -3.81 8.57
N ALA A 3 -10.50 -2.81 8.03
CA ALA A 3 -9.34 -2.19 8.65
C ALA A 3 -9.63 -0.70 8.83
N VAL A 4 -9.70 -0.25 10.09
CA VAL A 4 -10.09 1.12 10.42
C VAL A 4 -9.17 1.69 11.50
N GLU A 5 -8.92 2.99 11.41
CA GLU A 5 -8.43 3.83 12.49
C GLU A 5 -9.64 4.35 13.28
N MET A 6 -9.52 4.36 14.60
CA MET A 6 -10.50 4.95 15.50
C MET A 6 -9.83 5.98 16.40
N LYS A 7 -10.38 7.19 16.45
CA LYS A 7 -9.97 8.24 17.40
C LYS A 7 -11.16 8.58 18.29
N GLU A 8 -10.94 8.55 19.59
CA GLU A 8 -11.94 8.97 20.57
C GLU A 8 -11.49 10.28 21.23
N GLN A 9 -12.33 11.29 21.18
CA GLN A 9 -12.06 12.59 21.80
C GLN A 9 -13.34 13.16 22.42
N ASN A 10 -13.31 13.40 23.73
CA ASN A 10 -14.45 13.94 24.49
C ASN A 10 -15.76 13.14 24.31
N GLY A 11 -15.66 11.81 24.23
CA GLY A 11 -16.81 10.90 24.02
C GLY A 11 -17.31 10.83 22.57
N ALA A 12 -16.73 11.60 21.65
CA ALA A 12 -17.00 11.50 20.23
C ALA A 12 -16.01 10.53 19.57
N VAL A 13 -16.51 9.66 18.69
CA VAL A 13 -15.70 8.65 18.00
C VAL A 13 -15.60 8.99 16.51
N GLU A 14 -14.39 9.18 16.03
CA GLU A 14 -14.05 9.31 14.61
C GLU A 14 -13.53 7.96 14.10
N VAL A 15 -14.01 7.55 12.93
CA VAL A 15 -13.62 6.27 12.31
C VAL A 15 -13.28 6.54 10.85
N SER A 16 -12.09 6.12 10.43
CA SER A 16 -11.64 6.23 9.04
C SER A 16 -11.05 4.90 8.58
N GLY A 17 -11.18 4.55 7.29
CA GLY A 17 -10.50 3.38 6.73
C GLY A 17 -11.28 2.60 5.68
N VAL A 18 -11.01 1.30 5.62
CA VAL A 18 -11.44 0.36 4.58
C VAL A 18 -12.45 -0.64 5.14
N ILE A 19 -13.66 -0.64 4.56
CA ILE A 19 -14.74 -1.57 4.94
C ILE A 19 -14.74 -2.81 4.05
N SER A 20 -14.63 -2.61 2.74
CA SER A 20 -14.59 -3.67 1.74
C SER A 20 -13.63 -3.32 0.61
N ASP A 21 -13.59 -4.14 -0.44
CA ASP A 21 -12.87 -3.83 -1.68
C ASP A 21 -13.30 -2.49 -2.28
N THR A 22 -14.60 -2.18 -2.29
CA THR A 22 -15.17 -0.96 -2.87
C THR A 22 -15.60 0.09 -1.85
N LEU A 23 -15.78 -0.24 -0.57
CA LEU A 23 -16.33 0.71 0.42
C LEU A 23 -15.27 1.30 1.35
N ARG A 24 -15.35 2.61 1.58
CA ARG A 24 -14.52 3.38 2.51
C ARG A 24 -15.40 4.15 3.50
N ILE A 25 -14.84 4.47 4.66
CA ILE A 25 -15.48 5.30 5.70
C ILE A 25 -14.58 6.47 6.08
N LEU A 26 -15.18 7.65 6.30
CA LEU A 26 -14.51 8.82 6.86
C LEU A 26 -15.46 9.63 7.76
N PRO A 27 -14.94 10.33 8.78
CA PRO A 27 -15.72 11.28 9.56
C PRO A 27 -16.07 12.53 8.72
N LEU A 28 -17.23 13.13 8.99
CA LEU A 28 -17.70 14.36 8.36
C LEU A 28 -17.68 15.51 9.37
N HIS A 29 -16.69 16.40 9.25
CA HIS A 29 -16.55 17.59 10.10
C HIS A 29 -17.43 18.78 9.68
N LEU A 30 -18.39 18.58 8.78
CA LEU A 30 -19.02 19.65 7.99
C LEU A 30 -20.33 20.23 8.58
N MET A 31 -20.79 19.80 9.75
CA MET A 31 -22.01 20.35 10.36
C MET A 31 -21.89 20.49 11.87
N ALA A 32 -22.74 21.36 12.44
CA ALA A 32 -22.96 21.44 13.87
C ALA A 32 -23.05 20.02 14.45
N ARG A 33 -22.33 19.77 15.54
CA ARG A 33 -22.39 18.49 16.24
C ARG A 33 -23.85 18.20 16.57
N SER A 34 -24.23 16.93 16.49
CA SER A 34 -25.50 16.50 17.06
C SER A 34 -25.56 16.92 18.53
N GLU A 35 -26.76 17.16 19.07
CA GLU A 35 -26.94 17.55 20.48
C GLU A 35 -26.30 16.54 21.45
N ASP A 36 -26.16 15.28 21.03
CA ASP A 36 -25.52 14.20 21.79
C ASP A 36 -23.98 14.12 21.61
N GLY A 37 -23.38 15.00 20.81
CA GLY A 37 -21.94 15.04 20.56
C GLY A 37 -21.43 14.01 19.54
N SER A 38 -22.31 13.25 18.88
CA SER A 38 -21.93 12.30 17.84
C SER A 38 -21.39 12.98 16.57
N ILE A 39 -20.44 12.32 15.91
CA ILE A 39 -19.84 12.74 14.64
C ILE A 39 -20.45 11.90 13.53
N ALA A 40 -20.94 12.54 12.47
CA ALA A 40 -21.46 11.82 11.31
C ALA A 40 -20.31 11.21 10.49
N HIS A 41 -20.54 10.04 9.90
CA HIS A 41 -19.57 9.40 8.99
C HIS A 41 -20.19 9.24 7.61
N LYS A 42 -19.33 9.32 6.59
CA LYS A 42 -19.69 8.99 5.21
C LYS A 42 -19.11 7.64 4.86
N ILE A 43 -19.99 6.72 4.47
CA ILE A 43 -19.59 5.52 3.74
C ILE A 43 -19.76 5.82 2.26
N PHE A 44 -18.72 5.58 1.46
CA PHE A 44 -18.74 5.86 0.04
C PHE A 44 -18.01 4.78 -0.74
N GLU A 45 -18.41 4.64 -2.01
CA GLU A 45 -17.82 3.71 -2.94
C GLU A 45 -16.61 4.33 -3.64
N VAL A 46 -15.56 3.53 -3.80
CA VAL A 46 -14.41 3.80 -4.66
C VAL A 46 -14.39 2.76 -5.77
N ASP A 47 -13.87 3.16 -6.93
CA ASP A 47 -13.77 2.26 -8.07
C ASP A 47 -13.06 0.97 -7.66
N ALA A 48 -13.68 -0.18 -7.97
CA ALA A 48 -13.01 -1.45 -7.87
C ALA A 48 -11.72 -1.40 -8.71
N PRO A 49 -10.58 -1.90 -8.22
CA PRO A 49 -9.32 -1.79 -8.93
C PRO A 49 -9.50 -2.27 -10.37
N ALA A 50 -9.25 -1.37 -11.32
CA ALA A 50 -9.37 -1.62 -12.74
C ALA A 50 -8.60 -2.90 -13.10
N HIS A 51 -9.12 -3.65 -14.08
CA HIS A 51 -8.52 -4.89 -14.56
C HIS A 51 -6.99 -4.81 -14.62
N ARG A 52 -6.34 -5.63 -13.77
CA ARG A 52 -4.89 -5.66 -13.49
C ARG A 52 -4.01 -6.08 -14.68
N GLY A 53 -4.51 -6.07 -15.91
CA GLY A 53 -3.80 -6.59 -17.07
C GLY A 53 -2.51 -5.83 -17.41
N HIS A 54 -2.38 -4.57 -16.97
CA HIS A 54 -1.27 -3.68 -17.35
C HIS A 54 -0.65 -2.91 -16.17
N ASP A 55 -1.00 -3.24 -14.93
CA ASP A 55 -0.51 -2.56 -13.70
C ASP A 55 0.66 -3.31 -13.04
N TYR A 56 1.34 -4.16 -13.80
CA TYR A 56 2.56 -4.81 -13.36
C TYR A 56 3.54 -4.82 -14.52
N ILE A 57 4.81 -4.60 -14.20
CA ILE A 57 5.89 -4.86 -15.14
C ILE A 57 6.33 -6.28 -14.88
N GLU A 58 5.99 -7.18 -15.80
CA GLU A 58 6.62 -8.50 -15.82
C GLU A 58 8.08 -8.28 -16.23
N THR A 59 8.96 -8.29 -15.23
CA THR A 59 10.39 -8.33 -15.54
C THR A 59 10.68 -9.71 -16.11
N SER A 60 11.19 -9.77 -17.33
CA SER A 60 11.44 -11.03 -18.05
C SER A 60 12.45 -11.95 -17.34
N ASN A 61 13.17 -11.49 -16.30
CA ASN A 61 14.38 -12.15 -15.83
C ASN A 61 14.57 -12.33 -14.30
N ASN A 62 13.62 -12.00 -13.43
CA ASN A 62 13.99 -11.91 -12.00
C ASN A 62 13.94 -13.19 -11.13
N GLN A 63 13.48 -14.39 -11.56
CA GLN A 63 13.36 -15.52 -10.60
C GLN A 63 13.57 -16.96 -11.09
N LEU A 64 14.29 -17.22 -12.19
CA LEU A 64 14.70 -18.60 -12.52
C LEU A 64 16.21 -18.79 -12.75
N GLU A 65 16.96 -17.75 -13.11
CA GLU A 65 18.39 -17.90 -13.41
C GLU A 65 19.27 -18.07 -12.15
N GLU A 66 18.90 -17.47 -11.01
CA GLU A 66 19.63 -17.70 -9.75
C GLU A 66 19.48 -19.14 -9.24
N ARG A 67 18.48 -19.89 -9.73
CA ARG A 67 18.31 -21.32 -9.46
C ARG A 67 19.04 -22.24 -10.45
N LEU A 68 19.50 -21.71 -11.60
CA LEU A 68 20.07 -22.50 -12.69
C LEU A 68 21.60 -22.40 -12.78
N ASN A 69 22.23 -21.36 -12.20
CA ASN A 69 23.68 -21.15 -12.30
C ASN A 69 24.54 -21.86 -11.25
N GLY A 70 23.97 -22.79 -10.48
CA GLY A 70 24.72 -23.75 -9.67
C GLY A 70 24.60 -25.14 -10.26
N ASN A 71 25.71 -25.86 -10.44
CA ASN A 71 25.66 -27.32 -10.62
C ASN A 71 24.90 -27.96 -9.44
N ILE A 72 23.61 -28.25 -9.58
CA ILE A 72 22.83 -28.91 -8.53
C ILE A 72 22.70 -30.40 -8.85
N SER A 73 23.75 -31.15 -8.50
CA SER A 73 23.66 -32.59 -8.17
C SER A 73 23.30 -32.79 -6.69
N SER A 74 22.66 -31.81 -6.05
CA SER A 74 22.17 -31.90 -4.68
C SER A 74 20.66 -32.14 -4.74
N PRO A 75 20.08 -33.11 -3.99
CA PRO A 75 18.63 -33.21 -3.91
C PRO A 75 18.11 -31.84 -3.44
N LEU A 76 17.13 -31.28 -4.15
CA LEU A 76 16.42 -30.07 -3.71
C LEU A 76 15.96 -30.33 -2.28
N THR A 77 16.70 -29.82 -1.29
CA THR A 77 16.23 -29.75 0.07
C THR A 77 15.00 -28.85 0.00
N GLN A 78 13.83 -29.46 0.09
CA GLN A 78 12.57 -28.76 0.18
C GLN A 78 12.72 -27.80 1.35
N ALA A 79 12.90 -26.50 1.05
CA ALA A 79 13.10 -25.50 2.08
C ALA A 79 11.91 -25.59 3.04
N GLN A 80 12.18 -25.82 4.32
CA GLN A 80 11.13 -25.87 5.32
C GLN A 80 10.55 -24.46 5.45
N VAL A 81 9.32 -24.29 4.96
CA VAL A 81 8.57 -23.05 5.12
C VAL A 81 7.91 -23.09 6.50
N PRO A 82 8.09 -22.06 7.34
CA PRO A 82 7.45 -22.02 8.65
C PRO A 82 5.93 -21.87 8.52
N ASP A 83 5.19 -22.40 9.49
CA ASP A 83 3.72 -22.29 9.52
C ASP A 83 3.24 -20.82 9.50
N LEU A 84 4.00 -19.92 10.12
CA LEU A 84 3.84 -18.47 10.01
C LEU A 84 4.99 -17.88 9.19
N PHE A 85 4.67 -17.44 7.99
CA PHE A 85 5.59 -16.78 7.08
C PHE A 85 5.46 -15.25 7.21
N LEU A 86 6.46 -14.65 7.85
CA LEU A 86 6.54 -13.21 8.06
C LEU A 86 7.23 -12.53 6.87
N ILE A 87 6.60 -11.48 6.35
CA ILE A 87 7.16 -10.67 5.27
C ILE A 87 7.49 -9.29 5.84
N GLU A 88 8.77 -9.05 6.04
CA GLU A 88 9.29 -7.73 6.42
C GLU A 88 9.15 -6.77 5.24
N THR A 89 8.43 -5.68 5.46
CA THR A 89 8.09 -4.70 4.43
C THR A 89 8.65 -3.34 4.82
N LEU A 90 9.61 -2.85 4.03
CA LEU A 90 10.02 -1.45 4.03
C LEU A 90 9.12 -0.69 3.06
N VAL A 91 8.49 0.38 3.54
CA VAL A 91 7.61 1.23 2.74
C VAL A 91 8.34 2.54 2.45
N VAL A 92 8.51 2.86 1.16
CA VAL A 92 8.98 4.18 0.74
C VAL A 92 7.80 5.00 0.26
N VAL A 93 7.65 6.20 0.82
CA VAL A 93 6.57 7.14 0.48
C VAL A 93 7.18 8.33 -0.24
N ASP A 94 6.69 8.58 -1.45
CA ASP A 94 7.18 9.66 -2.29
C ASP A 94 6.70 11.04 -1.85
N LYS A 95 7.38 12.09 -2.33
CA LYS A 95 7.05 13.49 -2.07
C LYS A 95 5.67 13.95 -2.49
N TYR A 96 5.14 13.44 -3.59
CA TYR A 96 3.77 13.74 -4.00
C TYR A 96 2.74 13.07 -3.09
N SER A 97 3.07 11.93 -2.50
CA SER A 97 2.25 11.19 -1.54
C SER A 97 2.32 11.79 -0.13
N TYR A 98 3.51 11.91 0.47
CA TYR A 98 3.62 12.34 1.88
C TYR A 98 3.22 13.79 2.12
N LYS A 99 3.25 14.65 1.09
CA LYS A 99 2.81 16.06 1.18
C LYS A 99 1.32 16.24 1.41
N ASN A 100 0.52 15.18 1.24
CA ASN A 100 -0.92 15.23 1.53
C ASN A 100 -1.24 15.02 3.02
N PHE A 101 -0.22 14.78 3.84
CA PHE A 101 -0.34 14.61 5.28
C PHE A 101 0.27 15.80 5.98
N GLU A 102 -0.44 16.36 6.96
CA GLU A 102 0.05 17.49 7.75
C GLU A 102 1.12 17.02 8.74
N GLU A 103 0.90 15.85 9.33
CA GLU A 103 1.73 15.27 10.38
C GLU A 103 2.15 13.85 10.04
N ASP A 104 3.34 13.45 10.50
CA ASP A 104 3.91 12.14 10.25
C ASP A 104 3.05 11.01 10.84
N GLU A 105 2.38 11.27 11.96
CA GLU A 105 1.43 10.35 12.56
C GLU A 105 0.28 10.01 11.61
N GLN A 106 -0.26 10.99 10.87
CA GLN A 106 -1.33 10.76 9.91
C GLN A 106 -0.86 9.84 8.76
N LEU A 107 0.36 10.08 8.26
CA LEU A 107 0.97 9.24 7.25
C LEU A 107 1.19 7.81 7.76
N VAL A 108 1.78 7.66 8.95
CA VAL A 108 2.06 6.35 9.54
C VAL A 108 0.76 5.58 9.76
N THR A 109 -0.29 6.22 10.28
CA THR A 109 -1.57 5.55 10.49
C THR A 109 -2.25 5.16 9.19
N TYR A 110 -2.14 6.00 8.15
CA TYR A 110 -2.61 5.64 6.81
C TYR A 110 -1.91 4.38 6.29
N ILE A 111 -0.57 4.34 6.33
CA ILE A 111 0.21 3.17 5.90
C ILE A 111 -0.11 1.92 6.75
N ALA A 112 -0.28 2.07 8.06
CA ALA A 112 -0.67 0.99 8.95
C ALA A 112 -2.06 0.43 8.59
N THR A 113 -3.03 1.29 8.27
CA THR A 113 -4.38 0.90 7.84
C THR A 113 -4.35 0.17 6.50
N VAL A 114 -3.52 0.62 5.56
CA VAL A 114 -3.27 -0.08 4.30
C VAL A 114 -2.67 -1.46 4.55
N MET A 115 -1.65 -1.57 5.40
CA MET A 115 -1.03 -2.86 5.72
C MET A 115 -2.00 -3.81 6.42
N ALA A 116 -2.85 -3.31 7.32
CA ALA A 116 -3.92 -4.10 7.93
C ALA A 116 -4.89 -4.64 6.86
N THR A 117 -5.24 -3.82 5.85
CA THR A 117 -6.05 -4.25 4.71
C THR A 117 -5.37 -5.35 3.90
N VAL A 118 -4.05 -5.26 3.69
CA VAL A 118 -3.26 -6.30 3.01
C VAL A 118 -3.27 -7.60 3.82
N ASN A 119 -3.05 -7.53 5.13
CA ASN A 119 -3.13 -8.71 6.01
C ASN A 119 -4.52 -9.34 6.04
N ILE A 120 -5.60 -8.55 5.95
CA ILE A 120 -6.96 -9.08 5.74
C ILE A 120 -7.06 -9.85 4.42
N ARG A 121 -6.47 -9.36 3.33
CA ARG A 121 -6.48 -10.06 2.04
C ARG A 121 -5.77 -11.42 2.12
N TYR A 122 -4.70 -11.50 2.89
CA TYR A 122 -3.96 -12.75 3.11
C TYR A 122 -4.49 -13.60 4.27
N SER A 123 -5.57 -13.18 4.95
CA SER A 123 -6.11 -13.90 6.12
C SER A 123 -6.58 -15.33 5.82
N ASN A 124 -6.95 -15.60 4.57
CA ASN A 124 -7.35 -16.93 4.10
C ASN A 124 -6.17 -17.79 3.62
N ALA A 125 -4.95 -17.25 3.54
CA ALA A 125 -3.76 -18.02 3.22
C ALA A 125 -3.44 -18.99 4.35
N SER A 126 -3.26 -20.26 4.01
CA SER A 126 -2.90 -21.35 4.92
C SER A 126 -1.77 -22.15 4.27
N ASP A 127 -0.92 -22.74 5.13
CA ASP A 127 0.20 -23.60 4.72
C ASP A 127 1.14 -22.96 3.67
N PRO A 128 1.76 -21.79 3.98
CA PRO A 128 1.83 -21.16 5.30
C PRO A 128 0.78 -20.05 5.51
N LYS A 129 0.56 -19.70 6.78
CA LYS A 129 -0.09 -18.44 7.14
C LYS A 129 0.84 -17.29 6.83
N VAL A 130 0.37 -16.31 6.06
CA VAL A 130 1.17 -15.15 5.63
C VAL A 130 0.81 -13.93 6.46
N GLN A 131 1.82 -13.21 6.96
CA GLN A 131 1.63 -11.94 7.63
C GLN A 131 2.73 -10.95 7.22
N LEU A 132 2.32 -9.78 6.75
CA LEU A 132 3.21 -8.69 6.42
C LEU A 132 3.42 -7.80 7.66
N LEU A 133 4.65 -7.39 7.87
CA LEU A 133 5.10 -6.52 8.96
C LEU A 133 5.74 -5.27 8.37
N ILE A 134 5.34 -4.09 8.85
CA ILE A 134 6.07 -2.86 8.52
C ILE A 134 7.32 -2.83 9.38
N VAL A 135 8.50 -2.85 8.77
CA VAL A 135 9.79 -2.71 9.47
C VAL A 135 10.29 -1.28 9.45
N ASN A 136 10.00 -0.53 8.39
CA ASN A 136 10.39 0.87 8.25
C ASN A 136 9.44 1.60 7.29
N ILE A 137 9.22 2.90 7.54
CA ILE A 137 8.55 3.83 6.63
C ILE A 137 9.54 4.96 6.36
N THR A 138 9.94 5.14 5.11
CA THR A 138 10.91 6.16 4.70
C THR A 138 10.27 7.13 3.73
N LYS A 139 10.41 8.44 3.99
CA LYS A 139 10.03 9.47 3.02
C LYS A 139 11.16 9.66 2.02
N ASP A 140 10.84 9.63 0.74
CA ASP A 140 11.78 9.99 -0.32
C ASP A 140 11.57 11.45 -0.72
N GLU A 141 12.53 12.30 -0.39
CA GLU A 141 12.48 13.74 -0.71
C GLU A 141 12.53 14.04 -2.22
N GLY A 142 12.72 13.00 -3.04
CA GLY A 142 12.70 13.01 -4.50
C GLY A 142 14.08 12.96 -5.14
N GLU A 143 15.13 12.78 -4.35
CA GLU A 143 16.52 12.69 -4.83
C GLU A 143 17.09 11.27 -4.68
N ASP A 144 16.58 10.50 -3.73
CA ASP A 144 17.24 9.29 -3.24
C ASP A 144 16.79 8.04 -4.00
N PHE A 145 15.48 7.85 -4.21
CA PHE A 145 14.96 6.56 -4.70
C PHE A 145 14.15 6.68 -5.99
N LEU A 146 13.13 7.54 -6.01
CA LEU A 146 12.16 7.56 -7.08
C LEU A 146 12.67 8.31 -8.29
N ARG A 147 12.70 7.58 -9.41
CA ARG A 147 13.01 8.14 -10.71
C ARG A 147 11.72 8.17 -11.51
N HIS A 148 11.32 9.34 -11.98
CA HIS A 148 10.08 9.48 -12.75
C HIS A 148 10.35 9.40 -14.27
N ILE A 149 9.32 9.01 -15.00
CA ILE A 149 9.19 9.20 -16.45
C ILE A 149 7.94 10.04 -16.74
N LEU A 150 8.05 10.88 -17.75
CA LEU A 150 6.91 11.61 -18.31
C LEU A 150 6.35 10.77 -19.44
N VAL A 151 5.07 10.43 -19.35
CA VAL A 151 4.36 9.69 -20.40
C VAL A 151 3.20 10.57 -20.89
N PRO A 152 2.99 10.70 -22.20
CA PRO A 152 1.86 11.44 -22.73
C PRO A 152 0.54 10.93 -22.14
N ASP A 153 -0.33 11.86 -21.70
CA ASP A 153 -1.68 11.56 -21.24
C ASP A 153 -2.70 12.00 -22.29
N PRO A 154 -3.10 11.11 -23.22
CA PRO A 154 -4.02 11.46 -24.30
C PRO A 154 -5.41 11.84 -23.78
N ASN A 155 -5.73 11.50 -22.53
CA ASN A 155 -7.03 11.74 -21.92
C ASN A 155 -7.11 13.08 -21.19
N ASN A 156 -6.02 13.86 -21.13
CA ASN A 156 -6.01 15.16 -20.46
C ASN A 156 -5.43 16.25 -21.38
N ALA A 157 -6.31 16.96 -22.07
CA ALA A 157 -5.94 18.05 -22.97
C ALA A 157 -5.26 19.24 -22.26
N SER A 158 -5.47 19.40 -20.94
CA SER A 158 -4.89 20.49 -20.15
C SER A 158 -3.51 20.16 -19.59
N ASN A 159 -3.21 18.87 -19.40
CA ASN A 159 -1.93 18.38 -18.95
C ASN A 159 -1.54 17.17 -19.79
N SER A 160 -0.82 17.43 -20.88
CA SER A 160 -0.50 16.43 -21.91
C SER A 160 0.47 15.35 -21.45
N PHE A 161 0.95 15.40 -20.20
CA PHE A 161 1.85 14.41 -19.62
C PHE A 161 1.43 14.02 -18.20
N LYS A 162 1.55 12.73 -17.90
CA LYS A 162 1.47 12.16 -16.55
C LYS A 162 2.85 11.72 -16.09
N PHE A 163 3.11 11.93 -14.81
CA PHE A 163 4.30 11.40 -14.13
C PHE A 163 4.03 9.96 -13.71
N TYR A 164 4.90 9.04 -14.11
CA TYR A 164 4.92 7.68 -13.63
C TYR A 164 6.27 7.36 -13.00
N THR A 165 6.29 6.40 -12.08
CA THR A 165 7.54 5.85 -11.56
C THR A 165 8.23 5.00 -12.63
N SER A 166 9.49 5.27 -12.89
CA SER A 166 10.34 4.49 -13.80
C SER A 166 10.93 3.30 -13.05
N ALA A 167 10.32 2.12 -13.17
CA ALA A 167 10.83 0.92 -12.50
C ALA A 167 12.28 0.61 -12.88
N ALA A 168 12.64 0.72 -14.17
CA ALA A 168 14.00 0.45 -14.66
C ALA A 168 15.07 1.36 -14.03
N LYS A 169 14.71 2.60 -13.66
CA LYS A 169 15.64 3.55 -13.03
C LYS A 169 15.55 3.56 -11.50
N THR A 170 14.39 3.19 -10.95
CA THR A 170 14.09 3.20 -9.52
C THR A 170 14.60 1.94 -8.83
N LEU A 171 14.35 0.75 -9.40
CA LEU A 171 14.76 -0.53 -8.80
C LEU A 171 16.27 -0.63 -8.50
N PRO A 172 17.19 -0.16 -9.37
CA PRO A 172 18.62 -0.18 -9.06
C PRO A 172 19.05 0.70 -7.87
N GLN A 173 18.19 1.60 -7.36
CA GLN A 173 18.50 2.38 -6.15
C GLN A 173 18.23 1.59 -4.86
N PHE A 174 17.59 0.43 -4.94
CA PHE A 174 17.26 -0.45 -3.81
C PHE A 174 18.21 -1.65 -3.65
N ALA A 175 19.14 -1.85 -4.59
CA ALA A 175 20.10 -2.96 -4.63
C ALA A 175 21.48 -2.50 -4.17
#